data_AF-A0A248VLB6-F1
#
_entry.id   AF-A0A248VLB6-F1
#
_cell.length_a   1.000
_cell.length_b   1.000
_cell.length_c   1.000
_cell.angle_alpha   90.00
_cell.angle_beta   90.00
_cell.angle_gamma   90.00
#
_symmetry.space_group_name_H-M   'P 1'
#
loop_
_entity.id
_entity.type
_entity.pdbx_description
1 polymer ?
#
loop_
_entity_poly.entity_id
_entity_poly.type
_entity_poly.pdbx_seq_one_letter_code
_entity_poly.pdbx_strand_id
1 'polypeptide(L)'
;MAFIPFVVHDSDNDQFAFDAPKEDTRYTTTFKIGTTVQIANFRTTVSRCHSGHYYPASQINAVLTGKAIDLDCEDTKDGIIQNKTRRTYLTEYGIGLSRSLATSTAKFDWTNSDFEKDGEKAPARFGKPASDKPI
;
A
#
# COMPACT_ATOMS: atom_id res chain seq x y z
N MET A 1 10.80 6.54 -19.59
CA MET A 1 11.28 5.58 -18.57
C MET A 1 10.56 4.26 -18.82
N ALA A 2 11.28 3.17 -19.05
CA ALA A 2 10.66 1.85 -19.15
C ALA A 2 10.34 1.35 -17.73
N PHE A 3 9.07 0.98 -17.48
CA PHE A 3 8.69 0.27 -16.26
C PHE A 3 9.38 -1.11 -16.29
N ILE A 4 10.38 -1.31 -15.43
CA ILE A 4 10.99 -2.63 -15.26
C ILE A 4 10.10 -3.39 -14.28
N PRO A 5 9.48 -4.52 -14.70
CA PRO A 5 8.67 -5.31 -13.79
C PRO A 5 9.57 -5.95 -12.72
N PHE A 6 9.29 -5.64 -11.46
CA PHE A 6 9.86 -6.34 -10.31
C PHE A 6 8.99 -7.56 -9.99
N VAL A 7 9.62 -8.69 -9.74
CA VAL A 7 8.93 -9.90 -9.28
C VAL A 7 9.39 -10.24 -7.87
N VAL A 8 8.40 -10.55 -7.04
CA VAL A 8 8.60 -11.06 -5.69
C VAL A 8 8.57 -12.58 -5.77
N HIS A 9 9.60 -13.23 -5.26
CA HIS A 9 9.69 -14.68 -5.11
C HIS A 9 10.02 -15.01 -3.65
N ASP A 10 9.71 -16.25 -3.24
CA ASP A 10 10.19 -16.82 -1.98
C ASP A 10 9.81 -15.92 -0.78
N SER A 11 8.51 -15.64 -0.65
CA SER A 11 7.96 -15.01 0.54
C SER A 11 7.93 -16.08 1.63
N ASP A 12 8.76 -15.91 2.67
CA ASP A 12 8.89 -16.86 3.79
C ASP A 12 7.59 -17.00 4.61
N ASN A 13 6.58 -16.17 4.29
CA ASN A 13 5.33 -16.12 5.02
C ASN A 13 4.16 -15.98 4.05
N ASP A 14 3.36 -17.06 3.94
CA ASP A 14 1.95 -17.02 3.54
C ASP A 14 1.09 -16.31 4.61
N GLN A 15 1.64 -15.38 5.40
CA GLN A 15 0.88 -14.62 6.41
C GLN A 15 -0.07 -13.58 5.79
N PHE A 16 -0.11 -13.45 4.47
CA PHE A 16 -1.24 -12.86 3.75
C PHE A 16 -2.31 -13.91 3.40
N ALA A 17 -2.26 -15.11 3.97
CA ALA A 17 -3.46 -15.92 4.19
C ALA A 17 -4.45 -15.03 4.93
N PHE A 18 -5.55 -14.74 4.23
CA PHE A 18 -6.44 -13.58 4.32
C PHE A 18 -7.21 -13.39 5.65
N ASP A 19 -6.58 -13.57 6.80
CA ASP A 19 -7.15 -13.10 8.05
C ASP A 19 -7.02 -11.58 8.14
N ALA A 20 -8.10 -10.92 8.57
CA ALA A 20 -8.10 -9.48 8.75
C ALA A 20 -6.99 -9.06 9.75
N PRO A 21 -6.21 -7.99 9.47
CA PRO A 21 -5.15 -7.55 10.37
C PRO A 21 -5.69 -7.25 11.78
N LYS A 22 -4.95 -7.64 12.81
CA LYS A 22 -5.20 -7.24 14.19
C LYS A 22 -4.75 -5.79 14.36
N GLU A 23 -5.44 -5.02 15.19
CA GLU A 23 -5.03 -3.64 15.51
C GLU A 23 -3.69 -3.64 16.27
N ASP A 24 -2.94 -2.54 16.14
CA ASP A 24 -1.68 -2.26 16.86
C ASP A 24 -0.67 -3.42 16.83
N THR A 25 -0.63 -4.14 15.72
CA THR A 25 0.15 -5.36 15.56
C THR A 25 1.27 -5.14 14.56
N ARG A 26 2.44 -5.67 14.89
CA ARG A 26 3.59 -5.68 13.98
C ARG A 26 3.64 -6.98 13.20
N TYR A 27 3.64 -6.86 11.89
CA TYR A 27 3.80 -7.94 10.93
C TYR A 27 5.20 -7.84 10.33
N THR A 28 5.93 -8.96 10.31
CA THR A 28 7.23 -9.03 9.65
C THR A 28 7.22 -10.17 8.66
N THR A 29 7.60 -9.87 7.43
CA THR A 29 7.81 -10.87 6.39
C THR A 29 9.14 -10.62 5.70
N THR A 30 9.75 -11.70 5.24
CA THR A 30 10.97 -11.68 4.46
C THR A 30 10.62 -12.22 3.08
N PHE A 31 11.02 -11.51 2.04
CA PHE A 31 10.83 -11.93 0.67
C PHE A 31 12.04 -11.58 -0.18
N LYS A 32 12.19 -12.28 -1.30
CA LYS A 32 13.23 -11.98 -2.29
C LYS A 32 12.62 -11.19 -3.45
N ILE A 33 13.19 -10.03 -3.76
CA ILE A 33 12.73 -9.17 -4.85
C ILE A 33 13.82 -8.97 -5.89
N GLY A 34 13.47 -9.00 -7.17
CA GLY A 34 14.42 -8.83 -8.28
C GLY A 34 13.73 -8.53 -9.60
N THR A 35 14.52 -8.32 -10.65
CA THR A 35 14.01 -8.13 -12.00
C THR A 35 13.97 -9.47 -12.73
N THR A 36 12.94 -9.71 -13.55
CA THR A 36 12.80 -10.96 -14.32
C THR A 36 13.96 -11.22 -15.28
N VAL A 37 14.62 -10.17 -15.73
CA VAL A 37 15.77 -10.23 -16.64
C VAL A 37 17.08 -10.63 -15.95
N GLN A 38 17.14 -10.64 -14.61
CA GLN A 38 18.32 -11.09 -13.85
C GLN A 38 17.94 -12.19 -12.86
N ILE A 39 17.82 -13.41 -13.39
CA ILE A 39 17.36 -14.65 -12.73
C ILE A 39 18.18 -15.04 -11.47
N ALA A 40 19.32 -14.38 -11.19
CA ALA A 40 20.19 -14.68 -10.04
C ALA A 40 20.44 -13.51 -9.06
N ASN A 41 19.90 -12.32 -9.30
CA ASN A 41 20.16 -11.12 -8.47
C ASN A 41 18.96 -10.76 -7.58
N PHE A 42 18.28 -11.76 -7.03
CA PHE A 42 17.23 -11.51 -6.07
C PHE A 42 17.82 -11.01 -4.75
N ARG A 43 17.27 -9.91 -4.25
CA ARG A 43 17.71 -9.27 -3.01
C ARG A 43 16.72 -9.65 -1.91
N THR A 44 17.23 -10.21 -0.81
CA THR A 44 16.45 -10.40 0.40
C THR A 44 16.02 -9.05 0.95
N THR A 45 14.72 -8.90 1.17
CA THR A 45 14.08 -7.71 1.70
C THR A 45 13.25 -8.12 2.90
N VAL A 46 13.35 -7.34 3.98
CA VAL A 46 12.51 -7.53 5.17
C VAL A 46 11.50 -6.40 5.21
N SER A 47 10.23 -6.75 5.09
CA SER A 47 9.09 -5.84 5.23
C SER A 47 8.55 -5.91 6.65
N ARG A 48 8.46 -4.75 7.30
CA ARG A 48 7.84 -4.59 8.62
C ARG A 48 6.65 -3.67 8.50
N CYS A 49 5.45 -4.17 8.79
CA CYS A 49 4.23 -3.38 8.78
C CYS A 49 3.67 -3.22 10.20
N HIS A 50 3.25 -2.03 10.55
CA HIS A 50 2.49 -1.75 11.76
C HIS A 50 1.05 -1.45 11.37
N SER A 51 0.09 -2.20 11.92
CA SER A 51 -1.33 -1.89 11.74
C SER A 51 -1.77 -0.80 12.72
N GLY A 52 -2.66 0.08 12.25
CA GLY A 52 -3.31 1.08 13.09
C GLY A 52 -4.59 0.54 13.73
N HIS A 53 -5.61 1.40 13.78
CA HIS A 53 -6.95 1.05 14.26
C HIS A 53 -7.95 0.92 13.11
N TYR A 54 -9.00 0.15 13.33
CA TYR A 54 -10.12 0.06 12.41
C TYR A 54 -10.92 1.37 12.37
N TYR A 55 -11.29 1.75 11.16
CA TYR A 55 -12.19 2.87 10.91
C TYR A 55 -13.18 2.49 9.78
N PRO A 56 -14.31 3.21 9.63
CA PRO A 56 -15.25 2.95 8.54
C PRO A 56 -14.59 3.12 7.16
N ALA A 57 -14.76 2.15 6.26
CA ALA A 57 -14.22 2.23 4.90
C ALA A 57 -14.76 3.43 4.11
N SER A 58 -15.95 3.94 4.51
CA SER A 58 -16.56 5.15 3.97
C SER A 58 -15.71 6.42 4.13
N GLN A 59 -14.73 6.43 5.03
CA GLN A 59 -13.76 7.53 5.15
C GLN A 59 -12.76 7.58 4.00
N ILE A 60 -12.55 6.45 3.28
CA ILE A 60 -11.67 6.38 2.11
C ILE A 60 -12.42 6.80 0.86
N ASN A 61 -13.61 6.22 0.67
CA ASN A 61 -14.57 6.60 -0.36
C ASN A 61 -15.97 6.24 0.15
N ALA A 62 -16.93 7.16 -0.03
CA ALA A 62 -18.28 7.03 0.51
C ALA A 62 -19.05 5.78 0.02
N VAL A 63 -18.67 5.19 -1.13
CA VAL A 63 -19.31 3.98 -1.67
C VAL A 63 -18.80 2.70 -1.02
N LEU A 64 -17.68 2.75 -0.30
CA LEU A 64 -17.07 1.58 0.33
C LEU A 64 -17.77 1.25 1.65
N THR A 65 -18.12 -0.02 1.82
CA THR A 65 -18.76 -0.54 3.02
C THR A 65 -17.76 -1.29 3.91
N GLY A 66 -18.14 -1.50 5.17
CA GLY A 66 -17.33 -2.27 6.11
C GLY A 66 -16.23 -1.44 6.80
N LYS A 67 -15.17 -2.13 7.24
CA LYS A 67 -14.06 -1.54 7.99
C LYS A 67 -12.80 -1.49 7.14
N ALA A 68 -11.97 -0.51 7.44
CA ALA A 68 -10.65 -0.33 6.89
C ALA A 68 -9.64 -0.21 8.02
N ILE A 69 -8.41 -0.66 7.77
CA ILE A 69 -7.29 -0.51 8.68
C ILE A 69 -6.05 -0.14 7.88
N ASP A 70 -5.28 0.83 8.39
CA ASP A 70 -4.05 1.24 7.75
C ASP A 70 -2.88 0.40 8.24
N LEU A 71 -1.95 0.15 7.32
CA LEU A 71 -0.71 -0.59 7.51
C LEU A 71 0.43 0.32 7.05
N ASP A 72 1.26 0.75 7.99
CA ASP A 72 2.48 1.49 7.70
C ASP A 72 3.64 0.51 7.61
N CYS A 73 4.14 0.30 6.39
CA CYS A 73 5.15 -0.68 6.06
C CYS A 73 6.50 -0.04 5.72
N GLU A 74 7.58 -0.67 6.19
CA GLU A 74 8.95 -0.33 5.84
C GLU A 74 9.67 -1.55 5.28
N ASP A 75 10.19 -1.40 4.06
CA ASP A 75 11.01 -2.40 3.39
C ASP A 75 12.48 -2.08 3.63
N THR A 76 13.20 -3.02 4.22
CA THR A 76 14.63 -2.88 4.55
C THR A 76 15.48 -3.87 3.79
N LYS A 77 16.66 -3.43 3.35
CA LYS A 77 17.71 -4.25 2.77
C LYS A 77 19.00 -3.97 3.53
N ASP A 78 19.65 -5.02 4.04
CA ASP A 78 20.89 -4.90 4.82
C ASP A 78 20.76 -3.89 5.99
N GLY A 79 19.58 -3.80 6.60
CA GLY A 79 19.25 -2.85 7.67
C GLY A 79 18.93 -1.43 7.21
N ILE A 80 19.03 -1.13 5.91
CA ILE A 80 18.75 0.19 5.34
C ILE A 80 17.33 0.21 4.76
N ILE A 81 16.52 1.18 5.18
CA ILE A 81 15.18 1.43 4.62
C ILE A 81 15.31 1.79 3.14
N GLN A 82 14.70 0.97 2.29
CA GLN A 82 14.61 1.23 0.86
C GLN A 82 13.34 2.01 0.56
N ASN A 83 12.22 1.50 1.07
CA ASN A 83 10.89 2.05 0.80
C ASN A 83 10.06 2.13 2.08
N LYS A 84 9.15 3.10 2.11
CA LYS A 84 8.03 3.16 3.04
C LYS A 84 6.74 3.15 2.25
N THR A 85 5.81 2.29 2.62
CA THR A 85 4.52 2.18 1.96
C THR A 85 3.42 2.29 3.00
N ARG A 86 2.43 3.15 2.77
CA ARG A 86 1.17 3.08 3.53
C ARG A 86 0.14 2.34 2.69
N ARG A 87 -0.45 1.31 3.26
CA ARG A 87 -1.53 0.54 2.65
C ARG A 87 -2.77 0.61 3.52
N THR A 88 -3.93 0.45 2.92
CA THR A 88 -5.19 0.35 3.62
C THR A 88 -5.85 -0.97 3.26
N TYR A 89 -6.08 -1.82 4.25
CA TYR A 89 -6.77 -3.08 4.08
C TYR A 89 -8.27 -2.89 4.29
N LEU A 90 -9.07 -3.27 3.31
CA LEU A 90 -10.53 -3.23 3.36
C LEU A 90 -11.05 -4.62 3.72
N THR A 91 -11.58 -4.78 4.93
CA THR A 91 -11.93 -6.10 5.47
C THR A 91 -13.06 -6.77 4.72
N GLU A 92 -14.05 -5.99 4.29
CA GLU A 92 -15.23 -6.48 3.55
C GLU A 92 -14.85 -7.13 2.22
N TYR A 93 -13.81 -6.60 1.57
CA TYR A 93 -13.40 -7.01 0.24
C TYR A 93 -12.16 -7.91 0.24
N GLY A 94 -11.46 -8.02 1.38
CA GLY A 94 -10.23 -8.79 1.50
C GLY A 94 -9.06 -8.24 0.67
N ILE A 95 -9.05 -6.93 0.36
CA ILE A 95 -8.05 -6.30 -0.49
C ILE A 95 -7.26 -5.21 0.25
N GLY A 96 -5.99 -5.05 -0.13
CA GLY A 96 -5.14 -3.94 0.30
C GLY A 96 -4.96 -2.91 -0.82
N LEU A 97 -5.20 -1.64 -0.51
CA LEU A 97 -4.98 -0.51 -1.42
C LEU A 97 -3.73 0.27 -1.01
N SER A 98 -2.83 0.56 -1.95
CA SER A 98 -1.69 1.45 -1.70
C SER A 98 -2.17 2.91 -1.58
N ARG A 99 -1.80 3.58 -0.49
CA ARG A 99 -2.10 5.00 -0.23
C ARG A 99 -0.90 5.88 -0.51
N SER A 100 0.29 5.42 -0.18
CA SER A 100 1.53 6.12 -0.52
C SER A 100 2.69 5.14 -0.65
N LEU A 101 3.67 5.53 -1.46
CA LEU A 101 4.95 4.85 -1.64
C LEU A 101 6.04 5.91 -1.66
N ALA A 102 6.92 5.89 -0.67
CA ALA A 102 8.13 6.67 -0.62
C ALA A 102 9.33 5.75 -0.82
N THR A 103 10.22 6.14 -1.70
CA THR A 103 11.53 5.53 -1.95
C THR A 103 12.61 6.58 -1.67
N SER A 104 13.88 6.20 -1.74
CA SER A 104 14.99 7.16 -1.59
C SER A 104 15.00 8.26 -2.66
N THR A 105 14.34 8.07 -3.81
CA THR A 105 14.40 8.99 -4.95
C THR A 105 13.06 9.62 -5.34
N ALA A 106 11.94 9.08 -4.83
CA ALA A 106 10.61 9.52 -5.22
C ALA A 106 9.57 9.24 -4.13
N LYS A 107 8.55 10.09 -4.05
CA LYS A 107 7.34 9.89 -3.26
C LYS A 107 6.12 9.94 -4.17
N PHE A 108 5.24 8.96 -4.01
CA PHE A 108 3.98 8.84 -4.71
C PHE A 108 2.87 8.77 -3.66
N ASP A 109 1.81 9.56 -3.84
CA ASP A 109 0.62 9.56 -2.99
C ASP A 109 -0.61 9.34 -3.88
N TRP A 110 -1.50 8.45 -3.46
CA TRP A 110 -2.75 8.15 -4.17
C TRP A 110 -3.92 8.65 -3.36
N THR A 111 -4.75 9.48 -4.00
CA THR A 111 -6.06 9.84 -3.49
C THR A 111 -7.10 9.08 -4.32
N ASN A 112 -7.84 8.18 -3.68
CA ASN A 112 -8.96 7.52 -4.33
C ASN A 112 -10.13 8.50 -4.35
N SER A 113 -10.25 9.28 -5.42
CA SER A 113 -11.48 9.99 -5.74
C SER A 113 -12.53 9.02 -6.28
N ASP A 114 -13.78 9.46 -6.36
CA ASP A 114 -14.88 8.67 -6.92
C ASP A 114 -14.47 8.03 -8.25
N PHE A 115 -14.68 6.71 -8.37
CA PHE A 115 -14.52 6.01 -9.63
C PHE A 115 -15.71 6.39 -10.50
N GLU A 116 -15.48 7.23 -11.51
CA GLU A 116 -16.48 7.44 -12.55
C GLU A 116 -16.66 6.12 -13.30
N LYS A 117 -17.85 5.54 -13.18
CA LYS A 117 -18.28 4.47 -14.07
C LYS A 117 -18.52 5.11 -15.44
N ASP A 118 -17.94 4.54 -16.50
CA ASP A 118 -18.13 5.04 -17.86
C ASP A 118 -19.62 5.33 -18.14
N GLY A 119 -19.94 6.60 -18.39
CA GLY A 119 -21.29 7.06 -18.74
C GLY A 119 -22.15 7.61 -17.58
N GLU A 120 -21.68 7.60 -16.33
CA GLU A 120 -22.44 8.10 -15.18
C GLU A 120 -21.68 9.24 -14.48
N LYS A 121 -22.10 10.50 -14.74
CA LYS A 121 -21.50 11.68 -14.11
C LYS A 121 -21.78 11.67 -12.61
N ALA A 122 -20.75 11.54 -11.78
CA ALA A 122 -20.88 11.77 -10.34
C ALA A 122 -21.20 13.27 -10.09
N PRO A 123 -22.09 13.60 -9.13
CA PRO A 123 -22.32 14.99 -8.76
C PRO A 123 -21.05 15.57 -8.15
N ALA A 124 -20.50 16.59 -8.81
CA ALA A 124 -19.24 17.22 -8.44
C ALA A 124 -19.25 17.68 -6.97
N ARG A 125 -18.57 16.94 -6.09
CA ARG A 125 -18.15 17.43 -4.77
C ARG A 125 -16.71 17.92 -4.87
N PHE A 126 -16.56 19.17 -5.28
CA PHE A 126 -15.29 19.89 -5.26
C PHE A 126 -14.78 20.08 -3.82
N GLY A 127 -13.98 19.14 -3.34
CA GLY A 127 -12.99 19.41 -2.31
C GLY A 127 -11.68 19.78 -3.01
N LYS A 128 -11.26 21.04 -2.93
CA LYS A 128 -9.95 21.47 -3.44
C LYS A 128 -8.84 20.61 -2.81
N PRO A 129 -7.86 20.09 -3.57
CA PRO A 129 -6.64 19.58 -2.96
C PRO A 129 -6.00 20.72 -2.15
N ALA A 130 -5.61 20.42 -0.91
CA ALA A 130 -4.87 21.37 -0.09
C ALA A 130 -3.61 21.76 -0.87
N SER A 131 -3.54 23.04 -1.25
CA SER A 131 -2.34 23.64 -1.82
C SER A 131 -1.26 23.57 -0.74
N ASP A 132 -0.29 22.67 -0.91
CA ASP A 132 0.93 22.69 -0.13
C ASP A 132 1.58 24.07 -0.31
N LYS A 133 1.66 24.85 0.78
CA LYS A 133 2.51 26.04 0.82
C LYS A 133 3.96 25.56 0.85
N PRO A 134 4.84 26.10 0.00
CA PRO A 134 6.28 25.90 0.17
C PRO A 134 6.75 26.68 1.42
N ILE A 135 7.76 26.11 2.07
CA ILE A 135 8.53 26.69 3.19
C ILE A 135 9.23 27.97 2.75
#